data_AF-A0A9P6Q991-F1
#
_entry.id   AF-A0A9P6Q991-F1
#
_cell.length_a   1.000
_cell.length_b   1.000
_cell.length_c   1.000
_cell.angle_alpha   90.00
_cell.angle_beta   90.00
_cell.angle_gamma   90.00
#
_symmetry.space_group_name_H-M   'P 1'
#
loop_
_entity.id
_entity.type
_entity.pdbx_description
1 polymer ?
#
loop_
_entity_poly.entity_id
_entity_poly.type
_entity_poly.pdbx_seq_one_letter_code
_entity_poly.pdbx_strand_id
1 'polypeptide(L)'
;MDPLSTPQGSSGGSNANPKVDLANMSEDQRRIYLEEKWRRRNLAPESLMIRPGLRKLHIASLVAAVGMTGYFALYADFGDKETCFSPLRRYYRRKVDEFWSLSEEEKRQLKEQGRL
;
A
#
# COMPACT_ATOMS: atom_id res chain seq x y z
N MET A 1 -26.49 -59.77 3.98
CA MET A 1 -25.75 -58.70 3.29
C MET A 1 -26.72 -57.54 3.20
N ASP A 2 -26.63 -56.62 4.16
CA ASP A 2 -27.54 -55.49 4.28
C ASP A 2 -26.82 -54.24 3.75
N PRO A 3 -27.44 -53.43 2.86
CA PRO A 3 -26.84 -52.18 2.43
C PRO A 3 -26.98 -51.10 3.52
N LEU A 4 -25.86 -50.45 3.80
CA LEU A 4 -25.70 -49.31 4.70
C LEU A 4 -26.79 -48.25 4.50
N SER A 5 -27.52 -47.95 5.57
CA SER A 5 -28.39 -46.79 5.68
C SER A 5 -27.54 -45.52 5.84
N THR A 6 -27.66 -44.57 4.92
CA THR A 6 -27.13 -43.21 5.07
C THR A 6 -28.12 -42.36 5.88
N PRO A 7 -27.70 -41.66 6.94
CA PRO A 7 -28.54 -40.65 7.54
C PRO A 7 -28.41 -39.33 6.76
N GLN A 8 -29.54 -38.86 6.21
CA GLN A 8 -29.71 -37.45 5.87
C GLN A 8 -29.83 -36.62 7.15
N GLY A 9 -29.06 -35.53 7.26
CA GLY A 9 -29.27 -34.41 8.17
C GLY A 9 -28.72 -33.16 7.48
N SER A 10 -29.58 -32.27 6.96
CA SER A 10 -30.33 -31.21 7.66
C SER A 10 -29.44 -30.15 8.32
N SER A 11 -29.31 -29.02 7.61
CA SER A 11 -29.26 -27.63 8.09
C SER A 11 -28.41 -27.25 9.30
N GLY A 12 -27.50 -26.30 9.13
CA GLY A 12 -27.03 -25.47 10.24
C GLY A 12 -25.72 -24.77 9.96
N GLY A 13 -25.80 -23.53 9.47
CA GLY A 13 -24.65 -22.63 9.43
C GLY A 13 -24.13 -22.37 10.84
N SER A 14 -22.99 -22.96 11.16
CA SER A 14 -22.17 -22.58 12.32
C SER A 14 -20.77 -22.29 11.81
N ASN A 15 -20.43 -21.00 11.81
CA ASN A 15 -19.12 -20.48 11.39
C ASN A 15 -18.09 -20.70 12.51
N ALA A 16 -18.05 -21.90 13.08
CA ALA A 16 -17.08 -22.29 14.08
C ALA A 16 -15.91 -22.94 13.35
N ASN A 17 -14.79 -22.22 13.24
CA ASN A 17 -13.53 -22.83 12.80
C ASN A 17 -13.13 -23.84 13.89
N PRO A 18 -13.18 -25.16 13.66
CA PRO A 18 -12.79 -26.12 14.69
C PRO A 18 -11.30 -25.90 14.96
N LYS A 19 -10.95 -25.59 16.22
CA LYS A 19 -9.54 -25.55 16.64
C LYS A 19 -9.01 -26.97 16.48
N VAL A 20 -8.28 -27.22 15.40
CA VAL A 20 -7.66 -28.52 15.14
C VAL A 20 -6.66 -28.80 16.25
N ASP A 21 -6.93 -29.82 17.04
CA ASP A 21 -6.08 -30.21 18.16
C ASP A 21 -4.88 -31.01 17.67
N LEU A 22 -3.86 -30.27 17.26
CA LEU A 22 -2.61 -30.81 16.72
C LEU A 22 -1.83 -31.67 17.72
N ALA A 23 -2.12 -31.56 19.02
CA ALA A 23 -1.43 -32.30 20.07
C ALA A 23 -1.89 -33.76 20.18
N ASN A 24 -3.12 -34.04 19.73
CA ASN A 24 -3.73 -35.37 19.80
C ASN A 24 -3.70 -36.14 18.46
N MET A 25 -3.05 -35.59 17.43
CA MET A 25 -2.90 -36.22 16.12
C MET A 25 -1.67 -37.13 16.07
N SER A 26 -1.76 -38.23 15.30
CA SER A 26 -0.56 -38.99 14.98
C SER A 26 0.41 -38.16 14.13
N GLU A 27 1.71 -38.45 14.21
CA GLU A 27 2.75 -37.70 13.47
C GLU A 27 2.50 -37.70 11.95
N ASP A 28 2.00 -38.81 11.39
CA ASP A 28 1.66 -38.91 9.98
C ASP A 28 0.45 -38.02 9.61
N GLN A 29 -0.60 -38.03 10.44
CA GLN A 29 -1.77 -37.16 10.25
C GLN A 29 -1.38 -35.69 10.35
N ARG A 30 -0.50 -35.35 11.29
CA ARG A 30 0.02 -33.99 11.47
C ARG A 30 0.80 -33.52 10.24
N ARG A 31 1.65 -34.38 9.66
CA ARG A 31 2.41 -34.07 8.44
C ARG A 31 1.48 -33.80 7.26
N ILE A 32 0.51 -34.68 7.03
CA ILE A 32 -0.48 -34.53 5.95
C ILE A 32 -1.29 -33.23 6.12
N TYR A 33 -1.77 -32.95 7.34
CA TYR A 33 -2.51 -31.72 7.63
C TYR A 33 -1.67 -30.45 7.40
N LEU A 34 -0.41 -30.45 7.83
CA LEU A 34 0.49 -29.31 7.62
C LEU A 34 0.81 -29.08 6.15
N GLU A 35 1.04 -30.17 5.40
CA GLU A 35 1.25 -30.10 3.96
C GLU A 35 0.02 -29.54 3.26
N GLU A 36 -1.18 -30.00 3.62
CA GLU A 36 -2.41 -29.52 3.03
C GLU A 36 -2.72 -28.07 3.41
N LYS A 37 -2.44 -27.66 4.65
CA LYS A 37 -2.54 -26.27 5.09
C LYS A 37 -1.57 -25.36 4.33
N TRP A 38 -0.34 -25.83 4.11
CA TRP A 38 0.67 -25.11 3.33
C TRP A 38 0.26 -25.00 1.85
N ARG A 39 -0.22 -26.11 1.27
CA ARG A 39 -0.76 -26.18 -0.08
C ARG A 39 -1.92 -25.21 -0.28
N ARG A 40 -2.88 -25.15 0.65
CA ARG A 40 -4.01 -24.20 0.61
C ARG A 40 -3.55 -22.75 0.69
N ARG A 41 -2.51 -22.43 1.45
CA ARG A 41 -1.96 -21.05 1.53
C ARG A 41 -1.23 -20.64 0.25
N ASN A 42 -0.47 -21.54 -0.34
CA ASN A 42 0.33 -21.22 -1.52
C ASN A 42 -0.48 -21.27 -2.82
N LEU A 43 -1.49 -22.15 -2.90
CA LEU A 43 -2.37 -22.29 -4.07
C LEU A 43 -3.66 -21.48 -3.97
N ALA A 44 -3.82 -20.62 -2.96
CA ALA A 44 -4.95 -19.69 -2.86
C ALA A 44 -4.53 -18.29 -3.34
N PRO A 45 -4.48 -18.02 -4.66
CA PRO A 45 -4.22 -16.68 -5.19
C PRO A 45 -5.28 -15.68 -4.73
N GLU A 46 -6.51 -16.16 -4.48
CA GLU A 46 -7.62 -15.41 -3.89
C GLU A 46 -7.28 -14.82 -2.50
N SER A 47 -6.50 -15.53 -1.68
CA SER A 47 -6.12 -15.09 -0.33
C SER A 47 -5.07 -13.97 -0.33
N LEU A 48 -4.31 -13.85 -1.42
CA LEU A 48 -3.37 -12.76 -1.68
C LEU A 48 -4.05 -11.60 -2.40
N MET A 49 -5.30 -11.77 -2.85
CA MET A 49 -6.02 -10.74 -3.58
C MET A 49 -6.52 -9.68 -2.59
N ILE A 50 -5.71 -8.63 -2.42
CA ILE A 50 -6.11 -7.43 -1.67
C ILE A 50 -7.48 -6.99 -2.19
N ARG A 51 -8.48 -6.97 -1.29
CA ARG A 51 -9.86 -6.56 -1.60
C ARG A 51 -9.84 -5.25 -2.39
N PRO A 52 -10.69 -5.08 -3.42
CA PRO A 52 -10.62 -3.94 -4.32
C PRO A 52 -10.75 -2.58 -3.59
N GLY A 53 -11.54 -2.51 -2.51
CA GLY A 53 -11.59 -1.31 -1.66
C GLY A 53 -10.29 -1.02 -0.89
N LEU A 54 -9.60 -2.07 -0.43
CA LEU A 54 -8.35 -1.94 0.31
C LEU A 54 -7.19 -1.51 -0.61
N ARG A 55 -7.21 -1.89 -1.89
CA ARG A 55 -6.26 -1.38 -2.89
C ARG A 55 -6.37 0.13 -3.07
N LYS A 56 -7.60 0.67 -3.12
CA LYS A 56 -7.83 2.12 -3.22
C LYS A 56 -7.29 2.86 -1.99
N LEU A 57 -7.55 2.32 -0.80
CA LEU A 57 -7.00 2.88 0.44
C LEU A 57 -5.48 2.83 0.47
N HIS A 58 -4.87 1.74 -0.01
CA HIS A 58 -3.43 1.63 -0.08
C HIS A 58 -2.82 2.70 -1.00
N ILE A 59 -3.36 2.87 -2.21
CA ILE A 59 -2.92 3.92 -3.13
C ILE A 59 -3.14 5.31 -2.52
N ALA A 60 -4.30 5.57 -1.92
CA ALA A 60 -4.58 6.83 -1.25
C ALA A 60 -3.58 7.11 -0.11
N SER A 61 -3.25 6.10 0.68
CA SER A 61 -2.27 6.22 1.77
C SER A 61 -0.86 6.50 1.24
N LEU A 62 -0.47 5.90 0.11
CA LEU A 62 0.81 6.15 -0.54
C LEU A 62 0.89 7.60 -1.03
N VAL A 63 -0.15 8.07 -1.74
CA VAL A 63 -0.22 9.46 -2.23
C VAL A 63 -0.19 10.44 -1.07
N ALA A 64 -0.95 10.17 0.00
CA ALA A 64 -0.96 10.99 1.20
C ALA A 64 0.43 11.02 1.88
N ALA A 65 1.11 9.88 2.00
CA ALA A 65 2.44 9.80 2.60
C ALA A 65 3.48 10.59 1.81
N VAL A 66 3.48 10.46 0.47
CA VAL A 66 4.37 11.22 -0.41
C VAL A 66 4.07 12.72 -0.31
N GLY A 67 2.80 13.11 -0.40
CA GLY A 67 2.37 14.51 -0.30
C GLY A 67 2.75 15.13 1.05
N MET A 68 2.52 14.40 2.14
CA MET A 68 2.84 14.85 3.48
C MET A 68 4.36 14.98 3.69
N THR A 69 5.15 14.03 3.17
CA THR A 69 6.62 14.12 3.19
C THR A 69 7.12 15.34 2.43
N GLY A 70 6.55 15.59 1.24
CA GLY A 70 6.86 16.79 0.44
C GLY A 70 6.50 18.08 1.17
N TYR A 71 5.33 18.13 1.81
CA TYR A 71 4.91 19.27 2.62
C TYR A 71 5.87 19.52 3.78
N PHE A 72 6.25 18.49 4.53
CA PHE A 72 7.19 18.64 5.64
C PHE A 72 8.56 19.14 5.18
N ALA A 73 9.10 18.59 4.09
CA ALA A 73 10.39 19.02 3.56
C ALA A 73 10.35 20.48 3.07
N LEU A 74 9.31 20.87 2.33
CA LEU A 74 9.27 22.15 1.60
C LEU A 74 8.59 23.29 2.36
N TYR A 75 7.60 23.01 3.19
CA TYR A 75 6.70 24.04 3.73
C TYR A 75 6.58 24.04 5.24
N ALA A 76 6.71 22.89 5.91
CA ALA A 76 6.56 22.87 7.36
C ALA A 76 7.62 23.75 8.04
N ASP A 77 7.17 24.59 8.95
CA ASP A 77 8.05 25.44 9.74
C ASP A 77 8.51 24.69 10.99
N PHE A 78 9.78 24.33 11.04
CA PHE A 78 10.40 23.65 12.19
C PHE A 78 11.10 24.65 13.13
N GLY A 79 10.80 25.95 12.99
CA GLY A 79 11.38 27.05 13.75
C GLY A 79 12.50 27.78 13.02
N ASP A 80 13.05 28.80 13.67
CA ASP A 80 13.96 29.79 13.05
C ASP A 80 15.37 29.27 12.70
N LYS A 81 15.69 28.00 13.00
CA LYS A 81 17.02 27.43 12.78
C LYS A 81 17.12 26.71 11.43
N GLU A 82 18.30 26.75 10.80
CA GLU A 82 18.54 25.95 9.59
C GLU A 82 18.34 24.45 9.90
N THR A 83 17.52 23.81 9.08
CA THR A 83 17.23 22.36 9.17
C THR A 83 17.91 21.61 8.03
N CYS A 84 17.97 20.29 8.13
CA CYS A 84 18.48 19.44 7.05
C CYS A 84 17.73 19.60 5.72
N PHE A 85 16.49 20.14 5.74
CA PHE A 85 15.69 20.41 4.55
C PHE A 85 15.82 21.85 4.01
N SER A 86 16.50 22.75 4.74
CA SER A 86 16.70 24.13 4.30
C SER A 86 17.38 24.27 2.92
N PRO A 87 18.42 23.46 2.57
CA PRO A 87 19.00 23.50 1.22
C PRO A 87 18.00 23.10 0.14
N LEU A 88 17.17 22.08 0.39
CA LEU A 88 16.15 21.61 -0.55
C LEU A 88 15.07 22.67 -0.77
N ARG A 89 14.64 23.33 0.30
CA ARG A 89 13.65 24.43 0.24
C ARG A 89 14.17 25.62 -0.56
N ARG A 90 15.45 26.00 -0.37
CA ARG A 90 16.11 27.05 -1.17
C ARG A 90 16.17 26.69 -2.65
N TYR A 91 16.57 25.45 -2.95
CA TYR A 91 16.62 24.95 -4.32
C TYR A 91 15.23 24.98 -4.99
N TYR A 92 14.21 24.49 -4.30
CA TYR A 92 12.84 24.48 -4.79
C TYR A 92 12.32 25.89 -5.07
N ARG A 93 12.50 26.84 -4.14
CA ARG A 93 12.11 28.24 -4.35
C ARG A 93 12.80 28.85 -5.56
N ARG A 94 14.13 28.65 -5.70
CA ARG A 94 14.87 29.11 -6.87
C ARG A 94 14.30 28.55 -8.18
N LYS A 95 13.91 27.27 -8.20
CA LYS A 95 13.32 26.64 -9.39
C LYS A 95 11.90 27.12 -9.69
N VAL A 96 11.10 27.35 -8.66
CA VAL A 96 9.76 27.94 -8.82
C VAL A 96 9.90 29.37 -9.36
N ASP A 97 10.80 30.17 -8.78
CA ASP A 97 11.06 31.53 -9.25
C ASP A 97 11.56 31.52 -10.70
N GLU A 98 12.53 30.65 -11.05
CA GLU A 98 13.02 30.47 -12.42
C GLU A 98 11.90 30.06 -13.39
N PHE A 99 10.96 29.22 -12.97
CA PHE A 99 9.84 28.77 -13.80
C PHE A 99 8.78 29.88 -14.02
N TRP A 100 8.50 30.69 -13.01
CA TRP A 100 7.52 31.77 -13.10
C TRP A 100 8.12 33.09 -13.58
N SER A 101 9.45 33.24 -13.56
CA SER A 101 10.16 34.38 -14.10
C SER A 101 10.57 34.13 -15.54
N LEU A 102 10.49 35.15 -16.39
CA LEU A 102 11.09 35.11 -17.71
C LEU A 102 12.61 34.93 -17.56
N SER A 103 13.16 33.93 -18.25
CA SER A 103 14.60 33.78 -18.39
C SER A 103 15.21 35.02 -19.06
N GLU A 104 16.50 35.28 -18.84
CA GLU A 104 17.18 36.43 -19.46
C GLU A 104 17.15 36.36 -21.01
N GLU A 105 17.06 35.16 -21.57
CA GLU A 105 16.89 34.93 -23.00
C GLU A 105 15.49 35.31 -23.48
N GLU A 106 14.44 34.93 -22.75
CA GLU A 106 13.07 35.32 -23.07
C GLU A 106 12.85 36.83 -22.89
N LYS A 107 13.45 37.44 -21.85
CA LYS A 107 13.46 38.90 -21.69
C LYS A 107 14.15 39.59 -22.88
N ARG A 108 15.25 39.05 -23.37
CA ARG A 108 15.96 39.60 -24.54
C ARG A 108 15.12 39.50 -25.80
N GLN A 109 14.47 38.36 -26.04
CA GLN A 109 13.57 38.16 -27.18
C GLN A 109 12.34 39.08 -27.10
N LEU A 110 11.75 39.27 -25.92
CA LEU A 110 10.62 40.20 -25.73
C LEU A 110 11.02 41.66 -25.96
N LYS A 111 12.25 42.04 -25.57
CA LYS A 111 12.82 43.36 -25.83
C LYS A 111 13.10 43.60 -27.32
N GLU A 112 13.63 42.59 -28.01
CA GLU A 112 13.83 42.62 -29.48
C GLU A 112 12.49 42.72 -30.24
N GLN A 113 11.41 42.16 -29.69
CA GLN A 113 10.05 42.26 -30.22
C GLN A 113 9.31 43.55 -29.82
N GLY A 114 9.90 44.42 -29.00
CA GLY A 114 9.29 45.69 -28.55
C GLY A 114 8.08 45.52 -27.63
N ARG A 115 7.94 44.37 -26.96
CA ARG A 115 6.81 44.07 -26.05
C ARG A 115 7.14 44.33 -24.57
N LEU A 116 8.30 44.94 -24.30
CA LEU A 116 8.86 45.22 -22.98
C LEU A 116 9.54 46.58 -22.97
#